data_AF-A0A7V9RDJ5-F1
#
_entry.id   AF-A0A7V9RDJ5-F1
#
_cell.length_a   1.000
_cell.length_b   1.000
_cell.length_c   1.000
_cell.angle_alpha   90.00
_cell.angle_beta   90.00
_cell.angle_gamma   90.00
#
_symmetry.space_group_name_H-M   'P 1'
#
loop_
_entity.id
_entity.type
_entity.pdbx_description
1 polymer ?
#
loop_
_entity_poly.entity_id
_entity_poly.type
_entity_poly.pdbx_seq_one_letter_code
_entity_poly.pdbx_strand_id
1 'polypeptide(L)'
;MIKLLVGILKGAVIGGALGYGAHALGDVPVLTNPWVLFGLIGAIVGLFVGKPIWALIRDPNSTSWIAILKSAFGFGIGCGLYAILVKAWGPVVEVSGHNIFAWSPTLGGLIGAVYGGFVELDDAIGDDKSAKPAPGKPAKKKLPPSDDAV
;
A
#
# COMPACT_ATOMS: atom_id res chain seq x y z
N MET A 1 -9.88 -12.79 -1.28
CA MET A 1 -9.15 -13.30 -0.09
C MET A 1 -7.65 -13.39 -0.32
N ILE A 2 -7.16 -14.08 -1.36
CA ILE A 2 -5.70 -14.20 -1.63
C ILE A 2 -5.04 -12.82 -1.81
N LYS A 3 -5.68 -11.89 -2.56
CA LYS A 3 -5.17 -10.51 -2.72
C LYS A 3 -5.00 -9.79 -1.38
N LEU A 4 -6.01 -9.81 -0.51
CA LEU A 4 -5.95 -9.23 0.83
C LEU A 4 -4.75 -9.75 1.64
N LEU A 5 -4.54 -11.08 1.65
CA LEU A 5 -3.41 -11.69 2.37
C LEU A 5 -2.06 -11.24 1.80
N VAL A 6 -1.95 -11.10 0.48
CA VAL A 6 -0.75 -10.58 -0.18
C VAL A 6 -0.51 -9.11 0.20
N GLY A 7 -1.56 -8.28 0.26
CA GLY A 7 -1.48 -6.89 0.69
C GLY A 7 -1.02 -6.75 2.14
N ILE A 8 -1.61 -7.54 3.04
CA ILE A 8 -1.22 -7.62 4.46
C ILE A 8 0.25 -8.04 4.58
N LEU A 9 0.67 -9.11 3.89
CA LEU A 9 2.03 -9.62 3.98
C LEU A 9 3.05 -8.63 3.42
N LYS A 10 2.82 -8.06 2.24
CA LYS A 10 3.70 -7.03 1.65
C LYS A 10 3.80 -5.82 2.57
N GLY A 11 2.66 -5.35 3.06
CA GLY A 11 2.59 -4.24 3.99
C GLY A 11 3.37 -4.52 5.28
N ALA A 12 3.22 -5.72 5.85
CA ALA A 12 3.94 -6.15 7.04
C ALA A 12 5.46 -6.21 6.83
N VAL A 13 5.90 -6.77 5.68
CA VAL A 13 7.32 -6.87 5.34
C VAL A 13 7.93 -5.49 5.14
N ILE A 14 7.27 -4.60 4.38
CA ILE A 14 7.76 -3.24 4.13
C ILE A 14 7.77 -2.43 5.43
N GLY A 15 6.66 -2.43 6.17
CA GLY A 15 6.54 -1.71 7.43
C GLY A 15 7.51 -2.22 8.50
N GLY A 16 7.69 -3.54 8.59
CA GLY A 16 8.64 -4.17 9.50
C GLY A 16 10.09 -3.88 9.14
N ALA A 17 10.44 -3.95 7.85
CA ALA A 17 11.79 -3.62 7.38
C ALA A 17 12.16 -2.15 7.63
N LEU A 18 11.22 -1.22 7.41
CA LEU A 18 11.42 0.20 7.70
C LEU A 18 11.49 0.47 9.20
N GLY A 19 10.64 -0.17 9.99
CA GLY A 19 10.70 -0.09 11.46
C GLY A 19 12.01 -0.66 12.01
N TYR A 20 12.53 -1.75 11.43
CA TYR A 20 13.85 -2.30 11.73
C TYR A 20 14.97 -1.37 11.29
N GLY A 21 14.87 -0.78 10.10
CA GLY A 21 15.82 0.23 9.63
C GLY A 21 15.92 1.41 10.61
N ALA A 22 14.79 1.95 11.06
CA ALA A 22 14.78 3.01 12.07
C ALA A 22 15.36 2.57 13.42
N HIS A 23 15.06 1.34 13.85
CA HIS A 23 15.64 0.78 15.07
C HIS A 23 17.16 0.58 14.97
N ALA A 24 17.66 0.12 13.82
CA ALA A 24 19.08 -0.12 13.57
C ALA A 24 19.88 1.16 13.31
N LEU A 25 19.25 2.19 12.73
CA LEU A 25 19.87 3.49 12.46
C LEU A 25 19.98 4.37 13.72
N GLY A 26 19.26 4.06 14.80
CA GLY A 26 19.39 4.76 16.08
C GLY A 26 18.99 6.25 15.99
N ASP A 27 19.76 7.11 16.65
CA ASP A 27 19.52 8.55 16.94
C ASP A 27 19.41 9.49 15.72
N VAL A 28 18.98 9.00 14.56
CA VAL A 28 18.65 9.86 13.42
C VAL A 28 17.41 10.68 13.80
N PRO A 29 17.49 12.02 13.93
CA PRO A 29 16.42 12.86 14.49
C PRO A 29 15.08 12.74 13.76
N VAL A 30 15.13 12.38 12.47
CA VAL A 30 13.97 12.20 11.61
C VAL A 30 13.28 10.86 11.87
N LEU A 31 14.04 9.80 12.17
CA LEU A 31 13.53 8.44 12.38
C LEU A 31 13.19 8.17 13.85
N THR A 32 13.72 8.97 14.78
CA THR A 32 13.34 8.94 16.20
C THR A 32 12.01 9.62 16.47
N ASN A 33 11.52 10.49 15.57
CA ASN A 33 10.17 11.05 15.68
C ASN A 33 9.13 10.01 15.21
N PRO A 34 8.29 9.46 16.12
CA PRO A 34 7.35 8.39 15.78
C PRO A 34 6.35 8.79 14.70
N TRP A 35 5.90 10.05 14.72
CA TRP A 35 4.96 10.58 13.73
C TRP A 35 5.54 10.54 12.32
N VAL A 36 6.82 10.92 12.20
CA VAL A 36 7.53 10.91 10.92
C VAL A 36 7.83 9.49 10.48
N LEU A 37 8.27 8.62 11.39
CA LEU A 37 8.57 7.23 11.09
C LEU A 37 7.35 6.47 10.58
N PHE A 38 6.24 6.50 11.33
CA PHE A 38 5.03 5.76 10.98
C PHE A 38 4.28 6.40 9.81
N GLY A 39 4.36 7.73 9.66
CA GLY A 39 3.96 8.42 8.44
C GLY A 39 4.78 7.95 7.23
N LEU A 40 6.11 7.86 7.33
CA LEU A 40 6.97 7.39 6.24
C LEU A 40 6.67 5.93 5.87
N ILE A 41 6.45 5.08 6.87
CA ILE A 41 6.00 3.70 6.66
C ILE A 41 4.68 3.69 5.89
N GLY A 42 3.69 4.48 6.31
CA GLY A 42 2.43 4.64 5.59
C GLY A 42 2.62 5.15 4.15
N ALA A 43 3.51 6.12 3.93
CA ALA A 43 3.80 6.65 2.60
C ALA A 43 4.39 5.60 1.66
N ILE A 44 5.37 4.82 2.14
CA ILE A 44 6.03 3.77 1.36
C ILE A 44 5.07 2.61 1.12
N VAL A 45 4.31 2.18 2.14
CA VAL A 45 3.29 1.13 1.97
C VAL A 45 2.21 1.57 0.97
N GLY A 46 1.73 2.81 1.07
CA GLY A 46 0.75 3.36 0.13
C GLY A 46 1.28 3.45 -1.29
N LEU A 47 2.58 3.68 -1.47
CA LEU A 47 3.19 3.77 -2.79
C LEU A 47 3.45 2.39 -3.43
N PHE A 48 3.81 1.37 -2.63
CA PHE A 48 4.28 0.07 -3.14
C PHE A 48 3.27 -1.08 -2.99
N VAL A 49 2.26 -0.98 -2.12
CA VAL A 49 1.20 -1.98 -1.97
C VAL A 49 0.00 -1.61 -2.86
N GLY A 50 -0.64 -2.61 -3.49
CA GLY A 50 -1.66 -2.40 -4.52
C GLY A 50 -1.10 -2.45 -5.96
N LYS A 51 -1.67 -1.62 -6.84
CA LYS A 51 -1.23 -1.52 -8.25
C LYS A 51 0.21 -1.02 -8.31
N PRO A 52 1.12 -1.77 -8.95
CA PRO A 52 2.53 -1.39 -9.03
C PRO A 52 2.67 -0.05 -9.75
N ILE A 53 3.55 0.82 -9.26
CA ILE A 53 3.89 2.11 -9.88
C ILE A 53 4.23 1.93 -11.37
N TRP A 54 4.78 0.78 -11.74
CA TRP A 54 5.07 0.38 -13.13
C TRP A 54 3.83 0.37 -14.05
N ALA A 55 2.64 0.09 -13.54
CA ALA A 55 1.40 0.20 -14.29
C ALA A 55 1.00 1.67 -14.51
N LEU A 56 1.31 2.56 -13.56
CA LEU A 56 1.06 4.00 -13.63
C LEU A 56 2.11 4.75 -14.48
N ILE A 57 3.36 4.24 -14.53
CA ILE A 57 4.46 4.79 -15.35
C ILE A 57 4.22 4.60 -16.85
N ARG A 58 3.44 3.59 -17.25
CA ARG A 58 3.11 3.38 -18.67
C ARG A 58 2.17 4.44 -19.26
N ASP A 59 1.52 5.27 -18.43
CA ASP A 59 0.68 6.38 -18.88
C ASP A 59 1.38 7.73 -18.69
N PRO A 60 1.85 8.41 -19.75
CA PRO A 60 2.82 9.50 -19.67
C PRO A 60 2.31 10.84 -19.13
N ASN A 61 1.01 11.03 -18.89
CA ASN A 61 0.43 12.38 -18.74
C ASN A 61 0.06 12.81 -17.30
N SER A 62 0.28 11.98 -16.26
CA SER A 62 -0.08 12.35 -14.87
C SER A 62 0.66 11.60 -13.74
N THR A 63 1.71 10.83 -14.07
CA THR A 63 2.30 9.80 -13.18
C THR A 63 2.89 10.33 -11.87
N SER A 64 3.65 11.43 -11.91
CA SER A 64 4.37 11.92 -10.73
C SER A 64 3.43 12.49 -9.68
N TRP A 65 2.37 13.18 -10.11
CA TRP A 65 1.41 13.78 -9.19
C TRP A 65 0.59 12.72 -8.46
N ILE A 66 0.18 11.66 -9.15
CA ILE A 66 -0.57 10.54 -8.57
C ILE A 66 0.29 9.79 -7.54
N ALA A 67 1.58 9.55 -7.84
CA ALA A 67 2.50 8.93 -6.90
C ALA A 67 2.71 9.79 -5.64
N ILE A 68 2.89 11.11 -5.81
CA ILE A 68 2.99 12.05 -4.69
C ILE A 68 1.71 12.03 -3.85
N LEU A 69 0.54 12.12 -4.47
CA LEU A 69 -0.74 12.12 -3.77
C LEU A 69 -0.97 10.81 -3.00
N LYS A 70 -0.64 9.66 -3.60
CA LYS A 70 -0.76 8.34 -2.95
C LYS A 70 0.19 8.22 -1.76
N SER A 71 1.42 8.73 -1.90
CA SER A 71 2.39 8.76 -0.79
C SER A 71 1.96 9.71 0.33
N ALA A 72 1.44 10.89 0.02
CA ALA A 72 0.98 11.87 1.00
C ALA A 72 -0.26 11.37 1.76
N PHE A 73 -1.17 10.71 1.05
CA PHE A 73 -2.32 10.05 1.66
C PHE A 73 -1.90 8.89 2.57
N GLY A 74 -0.98 8.05 2.10
CA GLY A 74 -0.38 7.00 2.91
C GLY A 74 0.33 7.54 4.16
N PHE A 75 1.01 8.68 4.05
CA PHE A 75 1.60 9.37 5.19
C PHE A 75 0.56 9.78 6.23
N GLY A 76 -0.55 10.39 5.78
CA GLY A 76 -1.66 10.76 6.64
C GLY A 76 -2.28 9.56 7.36
N ILE A 77 -2.47 8.43 6.65
CA ILE A 77 -2.98 7.20 7.25
C ILE A 77 -1.99 6.60 8.25
N GLY A 78 -0.70 6.58 7.93
CA GLY A 78 0.34 6.10 8.84
C GLY A 78 0.36 6.88 10.16
N CYS A 79 0.32 8.22 10.08
CA CYS A 79 0.18 9.10 11.23
C CYS A 79 -1.13 8.87 11.99
N GLY A 80 -2.24 8.70 11.27
CA GLY A 80 -3.56 8.47 11.86
C GLY A 80 -3.66 7.15 12.61
N LEU A 81 -3.14 6.06 12.04
CA LEU A 81 -3.07 4.75 12.69
C LEU A 81 -2.20 4.80 13.94
N TYR A 82 -1.05 5.49 13.87
CA TYR A 82 -0.22 5.73 15.05
C TYR A 82 -0.97 6.55 16.12
N ALA A 83 -1.68 7.61 15.74
CA ALA A 83 -2.49 8.40 16.68
C ALA A 83 -3.58 7.58 17.36
N ILE A 84 -4.26 6.70 16.62
CA ILE A 84 -5.26 5.79 17.17
C ILE A 84 -4.59 4.81 18.14
N LEU A 85 -3.44 4.23 17.81
CA LEU A 85 -2.73 3.31 18.70
C LEU A 85 -2.33 4.00 20.01
N VAL A 86 -1.76 5.19 19.93
CA VAL A 86 -1.39 5.99 21.11
C VAL A 86 -2.63 6.36 21.94
N LYS A 87 -3.75 6.70 21.28
CA LYS A 87 -4.97 7.14 21.96
C LYS A 87 -5.80 5.99 22.55
N ALA A 88 -5.84 4.84 21.87
CA ALA A 88 -6.71 3.71 22.19
C ALA A 88 -6.03 2.69 23.13
N TRP A 89 -4.74 2.44 22.95
CA TRP A 89 -4.03 1.42 23.74
C TRP A 89 -3.08 2.00 24.77
N GLY A 90 -2.66 3.25 24.64
CA GLY A 90 -1.54 3.78 25.43
C GLY A 90 -0.29 2.89 25.29
N PRO A 91 0.80 3.19 26.01
CA PRO A 91 2.02 2.39 25.93
C PRO A 91 1.94 1.09 26.76
N VAL A 92 0.81 0.39 26.84
CA VAL A 92 0.63 -0.72 27.81
C VAL A 92 0.04 -1.97 27.17
N VAL A 93 0.68 -2.49 26.11
CA VAL A 93 0.49 -3.90 25.75
C VAL A 93 1.83 -4.58 25.82
N GLU A 94 2.06 -5.19 26.97
CA GLU A 94 3.22 -6.02 27.25
C GLU A 94 2.88 -7.48 26.95
N VAL A 95 3.74 -8.13 26.16
CA VAL A 95 3.74 -9.59 26.02
C VAL A 95 5.10 -10.06 26.51
N SER A 96 5.09 -10.91 27.53
CA SER A 96 6.32 -11.41 28.17
C SER A 96 7.25 -10.29 28.69
N GLY A 97 6.69 -9.21 29.23
CA GLY A 97 7.47 -8.08 29.77
C GLY A 97 8.09 -7.14 28.73
N HIS A 98 7.80 -7.35 27.44
CA HIS A 98 8.18 -6.45 26.37
C HIS A 98 6.96 -5.74 25.80
N ASN A 99 7.04 -4.42 25.74
CA ASN A 99 6.03 -3.58 25.12
C ASN A 99 6.15 -3.70 23.59
N ILE A 100 5.27 -4.52 22.98
CA ILE A 100 5.32 -4.78 21.54
C ILE A 100 5.02 -3.51 20.74
N PHE A 101 4.27 -2.57 21.32
CA PHE A 101 3.97 -1.28 20.69
C PHE A 101 5.04 -0.22 20.92
N ALA A 102 6.01 -0.46 21.81
CA ALA A 102 7.20 0.38 21.92
C ALA A 102 8.27 0.05 20.87
N TRP A 103 8.20 -1.15 20.27
CA TRP A 103 9.21 -1.59 19.32
C TRP A 103 8.82 -1.21 17.88
N SER A 104 9.62 -0.32 17.28
CA SER A 104 9.40 0.22 15.93
C SER A 104 9.20 -0.82 14.83
N PRO A 105 9.90 -1.97 14.81
CA PRO A 105 9.70 -3.01 13.80
C PRO A 105 8.32 -3.68 13.87
N THR A 106 7.84 -4.01 15.08
CA THR A 106 6.52 -4.64 15.24
C THR A 106 5.40 -3.64 14.98
N LEU A 107 5.53 -2.41 15.48
CA LEU A 107 4.51 -1.39 15.24
C LEU A 107 4.49 -0.96 13.77
N GLY A 108 5.65 -0.83 13.15
CA GLY A 108 5.78 -0.57 11.71
C GLY A 108 5.19 -1.70 10.86
N GLY A 109 5.49 -2.96 11.21
CA GLY A 109 4.90 -4.13 10.58
C GLY A 109 3.38 -4.19 10.73
N LEU A 110 2.83 -3.86 11.89
CA LEU A 110 1.38 -3.84 12.11
C LEU A 110 0.68 -2.74 11.31
N ILE A 111 1.18 -1.51 11.38
CA ILE A 111 0.63 -0.38 10.60
C ILE A 111 0.71 -0.70 9.11
N GLY A 112 1.86 -1.22 8.66
CA GLY A 112 2.05 -1.64 7.28
C GLY A 112 1.11 -2.76 6.86
N ALA A 113 0.88 -3.75 7.72
CA ALA A 113 -0.04 -4.86 7.47
C ALA A 113 -1.49 -4.38 7.32
N VAL A 114 -1.95 -3.54 8.25
CA VAL A 114 -3.31 -2.99 8.25
C VAL A 114 -3.52 -2.12 7.02
N TYR A 115 -2.61 -1.18 6.77
CA TYR A 115 -2.75 -0.27 5.64
C TYR A 115 -2.54 -0.98 4.29
N GLY A 116 -1.55 -1.86 4.19
CA GLY A 116 -1.28 -2.65 2.98
C GLY A 116 -2.44 -3.58 2.61
N GLY A 117 -3.07 -4.21 3.61
CA GLY A 117 -4.32 -4.95 3.40
C GLY A 117 -5.45 -4.08 2.85
N PHE A 118 -5.62 -2.87 3.39
CA PHE A 118 -6.61 -1.91 2.92
C PHE A 118 -6.37 -1.47 1.46
N VAL A 119 -5.14 -1.07 1.12
CA VAL A 119 -4.80 -0.59 -0.23
C VAL A 119 -5.00 -1.69 -1.28
N GLU A 120 -4.56 -2.91 -1.00
CA GLU A 120 -4.71 -4.03 -1.94
C GLU A 120 -6.19 -4.46 -2.08
N LEU A 121 -6.99 -4.31 -1.02
CA LEU A 121 -8.43 -4.55 -1.08
C LEU A 121 -9.14 -3.47 -1.91
N ASP A 122 -8.81 -2.20 -1.70
CA ASP A 122 -9.36 -1.06 -2.44
C ASP A 122 -9.07 -1.19 -3.95
N ASP A 123 -7.82 -1.50 -4.30
CA ASP A 123 -7.42 -1.72 -5.69
C ASP A 123 -8.13 -2.94 -6.31
N ALA A 124 -8.33 -4.03 -5.54
CA ALA A 124 -9.07 -5.20 -6.03
C ALA A 124 -10.54 -4.89 -6.34
N ILE A 125 -11.20 -4.08 -5.51
CA ILE A 125 -12.60 -3.64 -5.72
C ILE A 125 -12.70 -2.72 -6.95
N GLY A 126 -11.70 -1.87 -7.18
CA GLY A 126 -11.62 -1.01 -8.36
C GLY A 126 -11.53 -1.81 -9.66
N ASP A 127 -10.73 -2.88 -9.67
CA ASP A 127 -10.59 -3.76 -10.84
C ASP A 127 -11.90 -4.50 -11.16
N ASP A 128 -12.61 -5.02 -10.16
CA ASP A 128 -13.88 -5.74 -10.36
C ASP A 128 -14.98 -4.82 -10.93
N LYS A 129 -14.97 -3.52 -10.60
CA LYS A 129 -15.89 -2.53 -11.20
C LYS A 129 -15.52 -2.16 -12.63
N SER A 130 -14.23 -2.17 -12.97
CA SER A 130 -13.74 -1.94 -14.33
C SER A 130 -13.98 -3.14 -15.27
N ALA A 131 -14.34 -4.31 -14.72
CA ALA A 131 -14.72 -5.51 -15.47
C ALA A 131 -16.16 -5.49 -16.03
N LYS A 132 -16.87 -4.35 -16.03
CA LYS A 132 -17.99 -4.16 -16.96
C LYS A 132 -17.40 -4.03 -18.37
N PRO A 133 -17.81 -4.86 -19.35
CA PRO A 133 -17.35 -4.67 -20.72
C PRO A 133 -17.77 -3.27 -21.16
N ALA A 134 -16.80 -2.44 -21.55
CA ALA A 134 -17.10 -1.20 -22.24
C ALA A 134 -18.03 -1.52 -23.42
N PRO A 135 -19.23 -0.91 -23.51
CA PRO A 135 -20.05 -1.06 -24.70
C PRO A 135 -19.34 -0.31 -25.82
N GLY A 136 -18.66 -1.03 -26.72
CA GLY A 136 -18.06 -0.39 -27.89
C GLY A 136 -16.71 -0.90 -28.39
N LYS A 137 -16.32 -2.16 -28.16
CA LYS A 137 -15.41 -2.79 -29.13
C LYS A 137 -16.26 -3.36 -30.26
N PRO A 138 -16.22 -2.79 -31.49
CA PRO A 138 -16.92 -3.40 -32.60
C PRO A 138 -16.34 -4.80 -32.79
N ALA A 139 -17.23 -5.80 -32.79
CA ALA A 139 -16.88 -7.16 -33.15
C ALA A 139 -16.08 -7.10 -34.46
N LYS A 140 -14.87 -7.67 -34.47
CA LYS A 140 -14.12 -7.88 -35.71
C LYS A 140 -15.06 -8.60 -36.67
N LYS A 141 -15.59 -7.86 -37.64
CA LYS A 141 -16.38 -8.41 -38.74
C LYS A 141 -15.47 -9.40 -39.44
N LYS A 142 -15.73 -10.70 -39.28
CA LYS A 142 -15.15 -11.72 -40.15
C LYS A 142 -15.52 -11.28 -41.57
N LEU A 143 -14.54 -10.88 -42.37
CA LEU A 143 -14.78 -10.73 -43.80
C LEU A 143 -15.23 -12.11 -44.31
N PRO A 144 -16.30 -12.17 -45.13
CA PRO A 144 -16.68 -13.42 -45.78
C PRO A 144 -15.53 -13.91 -46.67
N PRO A 145 -15.41 -15.23 -46.88
CA PRO A 145 -14.38 -15.78 -47.77
C PRO A 145 -14.55 -15.18 -49.16
N SER A 146 -13.44 -14.71 -49.75
CA SER A 146 -13.41 -14.30 -51.15
C SER A 146 -13.57 -15.56 -52.01
N ASP A 147 -14.73 -15.71 -52.62
CA ASP A 147 -14.91 -16.60 -53.77
C ASP A 147 -14.18 -15.97 -54.96
N ASP A 148 -12.88 -16.19 -55.05
CA ASP A 148 -12.07 -15.93 -56.25
C ASP A 148 -10.95 -16.97 -56.32
N ALA A 149 -11.31 -18.18 -56.76
CA ALA A 149 -10.38 -19.12 -57.36
C ALA A 149 -11.03 -19.68 -58.63
N VAL A 150 -10.44 -19.26 -59.74
CA VAL A 150 -10.64 -19.67 -61.14
C VAL A 150 -10.58 -21.18 -61.30
#